data_AF-A0A4W5R6T8-F1
#
_entry.id   AF-A0A4W5R6T8-F1
#
_cell.length_a   1.000
_cell.length_b   1.000
_cell.length_c   1.000
_cell.angle_alpha   90.00
_cell.angle_beta   90.00
_cell.angle_gamma   90.00
#
_symmetry.space_group_name_H-M   'P 1'
#
loop_
_entity.id
_entity.type
_entity.pdbx_description
1 polymer ?
#
loop_
_entity_poly.entity_id
_entity_poly.type
_entity_poly.pdbx_seq_one_letter_code
_entity_poly.pdbx_strand_id
1 'polypeptide(L)'
;MVGKIWSNAGEKSFDRLLERLRTHLPKARVVACFCEGMTVRNILMAMRRQGLVGEFLLVGSDGWADRYDVTDGYVREAAGGITIKLQSADVKWFDEYYLKLRPDNNLRNPWFPE
;
A
#
# COMPACT_ATOMS: atom_id res chain seq x y z
N MET A 1 20.92 5.41 -4.80
CA MET A 1 19.65 4.69 -5.02
C MET A 1 19.41 3.83 -3.79
N VAL A 2 18.43 4.16 -2.94
CA VAL A 2 18.09 3.31 -1.79
C VAL A 2 17.47 2.02 -2.35
N GLY A 3 17.94 0.88 -1.84
CA GLY A 3 17.91 -0.42 -2.52
C GLY A 3 16.54 -0.98 -2.92
N LYS A 4 16.57 -1.90 -3.89
CA LYS A 4 15.43 -2.70 -4.35
C LYS A 4 15.00 -3.70 -3.26
N ILE A 5 13.69 -3.81 -3.03
CA ILE A 5 13.06 -4.85 -2.20
C ILE A 5 11.86 -5.43 -2.95
N TRP A 6 11.59 -6.71 -2.76
CA TRP A 6 10.46 -7.41 -3.36
C TRP A 6 9.27 -7.43 -2.39
N SER A 7 8.05 -7.37 -2.91
CA SER A 7 6.83 -7.34 -2.09
C SER A 7 6.63 -8.58 -1.23
N ASN A 8 7.13 -9.73 -1.68
CA ASN A 8 7.13 -11.01 -0.96
C ASN A 8 8.37 -11.24 -0.07
N ALA A 9 9.24 -10.24 0.10
CA ALA A 9 10.40 -10.37 0.98
C ALA A 9 9.96 -10.55 2.44
N GLY A 10 10.70 -11.35 3.20
CA GLY A 10 10.41 -11.57 4.62
C GLY A 10 10.60 -10.32 5.48
N GLU A 11 10.00 -10.32 6.68
CA GLU A 11 9.99 -9.19 7.61
C GLU A 11 11.39 -8.62 7.90
N LYS A 12 12.38 -9.48 8.12
CA LYS A 12 13.78 -9.09 8.38
C LYS A 12 14.40 -8.24 7.27
N SER A 13 13.94 -8.42 6.02
CA SER A 13 14.42 -7.63 4.88
C SER A 13 13.89 -6.20 4.95
N PHE A 14 12.62 -6.02 5.34
CA PHE A 14 12.02 -4.71 5.58
C PHE A 14 12.61 -4.03 6.81
N ASP A 15 12.92 -4.82 7.85
CA ASP A 15 13.58 -4.29 9.04
C ASP A 15 14.97 -3.72 8.68
N ARG A 16 15.77 -4.47 7.91
CA ARG A 16 17.07 -4.02 7.42
C ARG A 16 16.97 -2.81 6.48
N LEU A 17 15.89 -2.72 5.71
CA LEU A 17 15.62 -1.55 4.86
C LEU A 17 15.42 -0.29 5.73
N LEU A 18 14.62 -0.38 6.79
CA LEU A 18 14.40 0.75 7.70
C LEU A 18 15.64 1.13 8.49
N GLU A 19 16.44 0.16 8.92
CA GLU A 19 17.74 0.43 9.57
C GLU A 19 18.65 1.26 8.65
N ARG A 20 18.70 0.92 7.36
CA ARG A 20 19.46 1.70 6.37
C ARG A 20 18.89 3.10 6.18
N LEU A 21 17.57 3.24 6.04
CA LEU A 21 16.92 4.54 5.91
C LEU A 21 17.19 5.43 7.14
N ARG A 22 17.18 4.84 8.34
CA ARG A 22 17.44 5.54 9.60
C ARG A 22 18.84 6.15 9.65
N THR A 23 19.84 5.56 8.98
CA THR A 23 21.19 6.16 8.90
C THR A 23 21.23 7.54 8.25
N HIS A 24 20.19 7.91 7.49
CA HIS A 24 20.09 9.22 6.85
C HIS A 24 19.29 10.25 7.66
N LEU A 25 18.71 9.86 8.80
CA LEU A 25 18.06 10.80 9.71
C LEU A 25 19.08 11.65 10.47
N PRO A 26 18.76 12.91 10.80
CA PRO A 26 17.50 13.61 10.47
C PRO A 26 17.50 14.29 9.09
N LYS A 27 18.58 14.18 8.31
CA LYS A 27 18.76 14.94 7.04
C LYS A 27 17.73 14.57 5.97
N ALA A 28 17.34 13.30 5.89
CA ALA A 28 16.34 12.82 4.94
C ALA A 28 15.18 12.14 5.68
N ARG A 29 14.06 12.87 5.87
CA ARG A 29 12.83 12.33 6.50
C ARG A 29 11.78 11.88 5.49
N VAL A 30 11.88 12.33 4.24
CA VAL A 30 10.93 11.97 3.17
C VAL A 30 11.48 10.79 2.38
N VAL A 31 10.66 9.75 2.21
CA VAL A 31 10.99 8.55 1.43
C VAL A 31 10.03 8.46 0.25
N ALA A 32 10.55 8.70 -0.95
CA ALA A 32 9.81 8.45 -2.19
C ALA A 32 9.78 6.94 -2.48
N CYS A 33 8.59 6.35 -2.50
CA CYS A 33 8.35 4.92 -2.66
C CYS A 33 7.61 4.66 -3.98
N PHE A 34 8.35 4.29 -5.02
CA PHE A 34 7.79 3.70 -6.24
C PHE A 34 7.56 2.20 -5.99
N CYS A 35 6.41 1.91 -5.39
CA CYS A 35 6.17 0.66 -4.68
C CYS A 35 4.76 0.13 -4.95
N GLU A 36 4.64 -1.19 -5.03
CA GLU A 36 3.34 -1.86 -4.93
C GLU A 36 2.75 -1.68 -3.52
N GLY A 37 1.42 -1.77 -3.40
CA GLY A 37 0.72 -1.58 -2.13
C GLY A 37 1.23 -2.50 -1.00
N MET A 38 1.53 -3.76 -1.31
CA MET A 38 2.04 -4.70 -0.29
C MET A 38 3.45 -4.36 0.19
N THR A 39 4.29 -3.77 -0.67
CA THR A 39 5.61 -3.25 -0.26
C THR A 39 5.44 -2.11 0.72
N VAL A 40 4.51 -1.18 0.47
CA VAL A 40 4.19 -0.09 1.40
C VAL A 40 3.68 -0.64 2.73
N ARG A 41 2.72 -1.59 2.69
CA ARG A 41 2.20 -2.24 3.90
C ARG A 41 3.32 -2.85 4.75
N ASN A 42 4.23 -3.59 4.12
CA ASN A 42 5.35 -4.22 4.83
C ASN A 42 6.35 -3.20 5.39
N ILE A 43 6.52 -2.03 4.76
CA ILE A 43 7.27 -0.90 5.32
C ILE A 43 6.57 -0.37 6.58
N LEU A 44 5.26 -0.15 6.54
CA LEU A 44 4.47 0.29 7.70
C LEU A 44 4.55 -0.72 8.86
N MET A 45 4.48 -2.02 8.55
CA MET A 45 4.67 -3.09 9.53
C MET A 45 6.05 -3.02 10.20
N ALA A 46 7.10 -2.81 9.41
CA ALA A 46 8.46 -2.65 9.93
C ALA A 46 8.59 -1.37 10.79
N MET A 47 7.93 -0.26 10.40
CA MET A 47 7.92 0.97 11.20
C MET A 47 7.30 0.74 12.57
N ARG A 48 6.18 0.00 12.63
CA ARG A 48 5.55 -0.43 13.89
C ARG A 48 6.52 -1.27 14.72
N ARG A 49 7.12 -2.32 14.15
CA ARG A 49 8.04 -3.23 14.86
C ARG A 49 9.25 -2.49 15.44
N GLN A 50 9.75 -1.47 14.76
CA GLN A 50 10.92 -0.69 15.18
C GLN A 50 10.59 0.59 15.96
N GLY A 51 9.31 0.89 16.19
CA GLY A 51 8.89 2.09 16.90
C GLY A 51 9.22 3.40 16.17
N LEU A 52 9.22 3.39 14.83
CA LEU A 52 9.58 4.53 13.97
C LEU A 52 8.35 5.34 13.50
N VAL A 53 7.30 5.35 14.30
CA VAL A 53 6.04 6.05 14.00
C VAL A 53 6.32 7.56 13.92
N GLY A 54 5.98 8.19 12.80
CA GLY A 54 6.17 9.63 12.59
C GLY A 54 7.61 10.08 12.29
N GLU A 55 8.56 9.15 12.16
CA GLU A 55 9.95 9.48 11.83
C GLU A 55 10.17 9.75 10.34
N PHE A 56 9.42 9.04 9.50
CA PHE A 56 9.46 9.16 8.05
C PHE A 56 8.12 9.63 7.49
N LEU A 57 8.17 10.43 6.43
CA LEU A 57 7.03 10.74 5.58
C LEU A 57 7.16 9.94 4.28
N LEU A 58 6.17 9.09 4.00
CA LEU A 58 6.13 8.30 2.78
C LEU A 58 5.43 9.08 1.65
N VAL A 59 6.09 9.17 0.49
CA VAL A 59 5.46 9.60 -0.75
C VAL A 59 5.31 8.37 -1.65
N GLY A 60 4.11 7.81 -1.71
CA GLY A 60 3.81 6.57 -2.43
C GLY A 60 3.33 6.82 -3.86
N SER A 61 3.66 5.88 -4.76
CA SER A 61 3.03 5.78 -6.07
C SER A 61 1.57 5.30 -5.98
N ASP A 62 0.94 5.14 -7.14
CA ASP A 62 -0.42 4.63 -7.32
C ASP A 62 -0.64 3.20 -6.82
N GLY A 63 0.44 2.45 -6.57
CA GLY A 63 0.37 1.16 -5.88
C GLY A 63 -0.26 1.22 -4.49
N TRP A 64 -0.18 2.38 -3.80
CA TRP A 64 -0.92 2.65 -2.57
C TRP A 64 -2.20 3.44 -2.84
N ALA A 65 -2.14 4.59 -3.54
CA ALA A 65 -3.31 5.42 -3.86
C ALA A 65 -4.28 5.59 -2.67
N ASP A 66 -5.52 5.11 -2.80
CA ASP A 66 -6.57 5.11 -1.77
C ASP A 66 -6.91 3.70 -1.22
N ARG A 67 -5.98 2.76 -1.38
CA ARG A 67 -6.14 1.37 -0.94
C ARG A 67 -6.09 1.23 0.58
N TYR A 68 -7.23 0.94 1.19
CA TYR A 68 -7.34 0.70 2.63
C TYR A 68 -6.63 -0.57 3.09
N ASP A 69 -6.56 -1.62 2.27
CA ASP A 69 -5.88 -2.87 2.62
C ASP A 69 -4.36 -2.68 2.86
N VAL A 70 -3.79 -1.60 2.31
CA VAL A 70 -2.39 -1.22 2.57
C VAL A 70 -2.22 -0.66 3.98
N THR A 71 -3.15 0.16 4.47
CA THR A 71 -3.01 0.92 5.73
C THR A 71 -3.76 0.33 6.90
N ASP A 72 -4.70 -0.58 6.67
CA ASP A 72 -5.55 -1.12 7.73
C ASP A 72 -4.72 -1.84 8.80
N GLY A 73 -4.92 -1.46 10.07
CA GLY A 73 -4.08 -1.85 11.22
C GLY A 73 -2.79 -1.02 11.44
N TYR A 74 -2.39 -0.18 10.48
CA TYR A 74 -1.15 0.61 10.51
C TYR A 74 -1.35 2.09 10.18
N VAL A 75 -2.56 2.61 10.46
CA VAL A 75 -2.94 4.01 10.16
C VAL A 75 -2.02 5.02 10.84
N ARG A 76 -1.52 4.72 12.04
CA ARG A 76 -0.60 5.61 12.78
C ARG A 76 0.74 5.74 12.07
N GLU A 77 1.25 4.65 11.52
CA GLU A 77 2.48 4.61 10.74
C GLU A 77 2.32 5.30 9.38
N ALA A 78 1.13 5.22 8.78
CA ALA A 78 0.81 5.80 7.47
C ALA A 78 0.45 7.30 7.53
N ALA A 79 0.15 7.83 8.72
CA ALA A 79 -0.31 9.20 8.90
C ALA A 79 0.68 10.23 8.33
N GLY A 80 0.16 11.18 7.54
CA GLY A 80 0.97 12.20 6.86
C GLY A 80 1.58 11.73 5.53
N GLY A 81 1.41 10.47 5.15
CA GLY A 81 1.81 9.98 3.83
C GLY A 81 1.02 10.65 2.71
N ILE A 82 1.68 10.84 1.57
CA ILE A 82 1.10 11.42 0.34
C ILE A 82 1.14 10.34 -0.73
N THR A 83 0.04 10.14 -1.45
CA THR A 83 -0.05 9.18 -2.55
C THR A 83 -0.52 9.84 -3.83
N ILE A 84 -0.25 9.18 -4.94
CA ILE A 84 -0.77 9.56 -6.25
C ILE A 84 -1.91 8.58 -6.57
N LYS A 85 -3.04 9.09 -7.07
CA LYS A 85 -4.13 8.29 -7.61
C LYS A 85 -4.46 8.82 -9.00
N LEU A 86 -4.59 7.92 -9.97
CA LEU A 86 -5.10 8.30 -11.28
C LEU A 86 -6.55 8.76 -11.16
N GLN A 87 -6.88 9.88 -11.80
CA GLN A 87 -8.26 10.33 -11.87
C GLN A 87 -9.09 9.31 -12.66
N SER A 88 -10.06 8.71 -12.00
CA SER A 88 -10.99 7.74 -12.57
C SER A 88 -12.39 8.10 -12.12
N ALA A 89 -13.30 8.31 -13.07
CA ALA A 89 -14.70 8.61 -12.79
C ALA A 89 -15.54 7.33 -12.80
N ASP A 90 -16.58 7.30 -11.98
CA ASP A 90 -17.47 6.15 -11.88
C ASP A 90 -18.31 5.98 -13.16
N VAL A 91 -18.46 4.73 -13.59
CA VAL A 91 -19.22 4.37 -14.79
C VAL A 91 -20.59 3.83 -14.36
N LYS A 92 -21.56 4.73 -14.19
CA LYS A 92 -22.87 4.42 -13.57
C LYS A 92 -23.59 3.20 -14.14
N TRP A 93 -23.57 3.01 -15.46
CA TRP A 93 -24.24 1.86 -16.09
C TRP A 93 -23.60 0.52 -15.70
N PHE A 94 -22.29 0.52 -15.42
CA PHE A 94 -21.59 -0.67 -14.98
C PHE A 94 -22.05 -1.06 -13.57
N ASP A 95 -22.26 -0.10 -12.68
CA ASP A 95 -22.80 -0.35 -11.34
C ASP A 95 -24.22 -0.93 -11.41
N GLU A 96 -25.09 -0.33 -12.23
CA GLU A 96 -26.46 -0.82 -12.44
C GLU A 96 -26.51 -2.26 -12.97
N TYR A 97 -25.54 -2.61 -13.83
CA TYR A 97 -25.38 -3.96 -14.34
C TYR A 97 -24.83 -4.91 -13.27
N TYR A 98 -23.70 -4.55 -12.65
CA TYR A 98 -22.93 -5.41 -11.75
C TYR A 98 -23.72 -5.73 -10.46
N LEU A 99 -24.46 -4.75 -9.92
CA LEU A 99 -25.27 -4.93 -8.70
C LEU A 99 -26.49 -5.85 -8.88
N LYS A 100 -26.86 -6.20 -10.12
CA LYS A 100 -27.97 -7.15 -10.42
C LYS A 100 -27.49 -8.59 -10.59
N LEU A 101 -26.18 -8.82 -10.63
CA LEU A 101 -25.61 -10.15 -10.77
C LEU A 101 -25.84 -10.98 -9.50
N ARG A 102 -26.14 -12.26 -9.70
CA ARG A 102 -26.33 -13.26 -8.67
C ARG A 102 -25.68 -14.58 -9.12
N PRO A 103 -25.25 -15.45 -8.19
CA PRO A 103 -24.59 -16.71 -8.55
C PRO A 103 -25.41 -17.59 -9.49
N ASP A 104 -26.73 -17.56 -9.37
CA ASP A 104 -27.68 -18.31 -10.20
C ASP A 104 -27.88 -17.72 -11.61
N ASN A 105 -27.65 -16.41 -11.79
CA ASN A 105 -27.88 -15.73 -13.07
C ASN A 105 -26.59 -15.40 -13.85
N ASN A 106 -25.40 -15.56 -13.24
CA ASN A 106 -24.11 -15.23 -13.84
C ASN A 106 -23.24 -16.48 -14.11
N LEU A 107 -23.77 -17.44 -14.87
CA LEU A 107 -23.11 -18.72 -15.16
C LEU A 107 -21.85 -18.60 -16.06
N ARG A 108 -21.61 -17.42 -16.64
CA ARG A 108 -20.46 -17.15 -17.53
C ARG A 108 -19.15 -16.93 -16.76
N ASN A 109 -19.22 -16.53 -15.49
CA ASN A 109 -18.04 -16.25 -14.68
C ASN A 109 -17.81 -17.41 -13.70
N PRO A 110 -16.82 -18.28 -13.95
CA PRO A 110 -16.59 -19.45 -13.10
C PRO A 110 -16.12 -19.09 -11.69
N TRP A 111 -15.58 -17.88 -11.48
CA TRP A 111 -15.09 -17.40 -10.18
C TRP A 111 -16.15 -16.65 -9.37
N PHE A 112 -17.35 -16.43 -9.92
CA PHE A 112 -18.39 -15.67 -9.21
C PHE A 112 -19.01 -16.40 -8.00
N PRO A 113 -19.07 -17.75 -7.95
CA PRO A 113 -19.57 -18.47 -6.77
C PRO A 113 -18.57 -18.66 -5.62
N GLU A 114 -17.29 -18.36 -5.82
CA GLU A 114 -16.21 -18.55 -4.82
C GLU A 114 -16.36 -17.61 -3.61
#